data_AF-A0AAU7X4Z0-F1
#
_entry.id   AF-A0AAU7X4Z0-F1
#
_cell.length_a   1.000
_cell.length_b   1.000
_cell.length_c   1.000
_cell.angle_alpha   90.00
_cell.angle_beta   90.00
_cell.angle_gamma   90.00
#
_symmetry.space_group_name_H-M   'P 1'
#
loop_
_entity.id
_entity.type
_entity.pdbx_description
1 polymer ?
#
loop_
_entity_poly.entity_id
_entity_poly.type
_entity_poly.pdbx_seq_one_letter_code
_entity_poly.pdbx_strand_id
1 'polypeptide(L)'
;MIGKVKTLLRVKQLKEDQAYRALTAKQAQVRQAEEDLAAAQRAIAESKASLPAREAAIWTRVIGKVVELGDVDEVKAEVKALEDAHGRLVDAGERAAHILARLKTELAACVEAHRQATRNKDKYVVLRDEMVAEWQAEVDAKEENEVEDLFATRRRKVG
;
A
#
# COMPACT_ATOMS: atom_id res chain seq x y z
N MET A 1 18.29 -33.01 7.52
CA MET A 1 18.23 -31.57 7.87
C MET A 1 17.66 -30.72 6.73
N ILE A 2 18.07 -30.99 5.47
CA ILE A 2 17.63 -30.27 4.26
C ILE A 2 16.10 -30.16 4.07
N GLY A 3 15.34 -31.20 4.44
CA GLY A 3 13.86 -31.16 4.39
C GLY A 3 13.23 -30.12 5.31
N LYS A 4 13.80 -29.90 6.51
CA LYS A 4 13.32 -28.87 7.46
C LYS A 4 13.56 -27.46 6.91
N VAL A 5 14.71 -27.24 6.25
CA VAL A 5 15.05 -25.95 5.62
C VAL A 5 14.15 -25.66 4.41
N LYS A 6 13.82 -26.67 3.58
CA LYS A 6 12.83 -26.53 2.50
C LYS A 6 11.47 -26.08 3.03
N THR A 7 10.97 -26.69 4.11
CA THR A 7 9.71 -26.28 4.75
C THR A 7 9.77 -24.86 5.29
N LEU A 8 10.86 -24.49 5.96
CA LEU A 8 11.04 -23.13 6.48
C LEU A 8 11.11 -22.09 5.36
N LEU A 9 11.85 -22.36 4.29
CA LEU A 9 11.90 -21.49 3.11
C LEU A 9 10.51 -21.30 2.51
N ARG A 10 9.71 -22.38 2.39
CA ARG A 10 8.33 -22.28 1.91
C ARG A 10 7.47 -21.37 2.80
N VAL A 11 7.61 -21.47 4.13
CA VAL A 11 6.94 -20.56 5.07
C VAL A 11 7.40 -19.12 4.88
N LYS A 12 8.70 -18.87 4.63
CA LYS A 12 9.20 -17.50 4.37
C LYS A 12 8.66 -16.92 3.06
N GLN A 13 8.60 -17.72 1.99
CA GLN A 13 7.98 -17.32 0.72
C GLN A 13 6.51 -16.93 0.91
N LEU A 14 5.72 -17.76 1.63
CA LEU A 14 4.32 -17.44 1.89
C LEU A 14 4.15 -16.14 2.68
N LYS A 15 5.05 -15.84 3.63
CA LYS A 15 5.03 -14.57 4.37
C LYS A 15 5.38 -13.38 3.49
N GLU A 16 6.32 -13.54 2.56
CA GLU A 16 6.65 -12.51 1.57
C GLU A 16 5.48 -12.24 0.62
N ASP A 17 4.85 -13.29 0.09
CA ASP A 17 3.65 -13.18 -0.75
C ASP A 17 2.50 -12.47 -0.02
N GLN A 18 2.29 -12.77 1.26
CA GLN A 18 1.29 -12.09 2.09
C GLN A 18 1.61 -10.61 2.27
N ALA A 19 2.87 -10.27 2.56
CA ALA A 19 3.31 -8.89 2.71
C ALA A 19 3.19 -8.12 1.38
N TYR A 20 3.51 -8.76 0.25
CA TYR A 20 3.36 -8.20 -1.08
C TYR A 20 1.89 -7.89 -1.41
N ARG A 21 0.98 -8.83 -1.16
CA ARG A 21 -0.47 -8.61 -1.34
C ARG A 21 -0.98 -7.44 -0.49
N ALA A 22 -0.53 -7.35 0.76
CA ALA A 22 -0.89 -6.24 1.64
C ALA A 22 -0.37 -4.90 1.11
N LEU A 23 0.87 -4.88 0.61
CA LEU A 23 1.46 -3.70 -0.05
C LEU A 23 0.65 -3.27 -1.27
N THR A 24 0.34 -4.18 -2.20
CA THR A 24 -0.45 -3.87 -3.40
C THR A 24 -1.85 -3.38 -3.05
N ALA A 25 -2.52 -4.01 -2.08
CA ALA A 25 -3.82 -3.56 -1.61
C ALA A 25 -3.76 -2.14 -1.03
N LYS A 26 -2.72 -1.83 -0.26
CA LYS A 26 -2.52 -0.49 0.32
C LYS A 26 -2.18 0.55 -0.75
N GLN A 27 -1.40 0.21 -1.78
CA GLN A 27 -1.15 1.09 -2.93
C GLN A 27 -2.43 1.45 -3.67
N ALA A 28 -3.34 0.49 -3.87
CA ALA A 28 -4.64 0.76 -4.48
C ALA A 28 -5.48 1.72 -3.61
N GLN A 29 -5.49 1.53 -2.29
CA GLN A 29 -6.18 2.44 -1.36
C GLN A 29 -5.61 3.87 -1.40
N VAL A 30 -4.29 4.03 -1.45
CA VAL A 30 -3.65 5.35 -1.58
C VAL A 30 -4.06 6.01 -2.89
N ARG A 31 -4.03 5.28 -4.01
CA ARG A 31 -4.43 5.82 -5.32
C ARG A 31 -5.89 6.30 -5.30
N GLN A 32 -6.80 5.50 -4.74
CA GLN A 32 -8.20 5.92 -4.62
C GLN A 32 -8.33 7.19 -3.76
N ALA A 33 -7.62 7.28 -2.63
CA ALA A 33 -7.67 8.46 -1.78
C ALA A 33 -7.07 9.70 -2.45
N GLU A 34 -6.09 9.56 -3.35
CA GLU A 34 -5.58 10.65 -4.19
C GLU A 34 -6.64 11.15 -5.17
N GLU A 35 -7.36 10.24 -5.81
CA GLU A 35 -8.48 10.56 -6.70
C GLU A 35 -9.62 11.26 -5.95
N ASP A 36 -9.97 10.76 -4.76
CA ASP A 36 -11.02 11.33 -3.91
C ASP A 36 -10.64 12.76 -3.45
N LEU A 37 -9.38 12.98 -3.04
CA LEU A 37 -8.89 14.31 -2.69
C LEU A 37 -8.92 15.25 -3.89
N ALA A 38 -8.49 14.80 -5.07
CA ALA A 38 -8.53 15.61 -6.28
C ALA A 38 -9.98 15.96 -6.67
N ALA A 39 -10.93 15.04 -6.51
CA ALA A 39 -12.35 15.30 -6.72
C ALA A 39 -12.90 16.34 -5.72
N ALA A 40 -12.58 16.21 -4.44
CA ALA A 40 -12.98 17.17 -3.41
C ALA A 40 -12.41 18.57 -3.68
N GLN A 41 -11.13 18.66 -4.06
CA GLN A 41 -10.49 19.93 -4.42
C GLN A 41 -11.14 20.60 -5.63
N ARG A 42 -11.53 19.83 -6.66
CA ARG A 42 -12.30 20.36 -7.80
C ARG A 42 -13.66 20.90 -7.36
N ALA A 43 -14.40 20.14 -6.56
CA ALA A 43 -15.72 20.59 -6.05
C ALA A 43 -15.61 21.87 -5.21
N ILE A 44 -14.57 21.99 -4.37
CA ILE A 44 -14.29 23.22 -3.61
C ILE A 44 -14.00 24.38 -4.55
N ALA A 45 -13.15 24.18 -5.58
CA ALA A 45 -12.79 25.21 -6.54
C ALA A 45 -14.01 25.69 -7.35
N GLU A 46 -14.83 24.77 -7.85
CA GLU A 46 -16.07 25.07 -8.58
C GLU A 46 -17.09 25.81 -7.70
N SER A 47 -17.26 25.35 -6.45
CA SER A 47 -18.13 26.00 -5.47
C SER A 47 -17.63 27.41 -5.18
N LYS A 48 -16.33 27.59 -4.89
CA LYS A 48 -15.71 28.90 -4.62
C LYS A 48 -15.82 29.86 -5.80
N ALA A 49 -15.65 29.38 -7.03
CA ALA A 49 -15.75 30.20 -8.23
C ALA A 49 -17.18 30.70 -8.49
N SER A 50 -18.19 29.87 -8.19
CA SER A 50 -19.60 30.22 -8.40
C SER A 50 -20.27 30.91 -7.20
N LEU A 51 -19.66 30.83 -6.01
CA LEU A 51 -20.22 31.32 -4.75
C LEU A 51 -20.63 32.80 -4.82
N PRO A 52 -19.80 33.76 -5.28
CA PRO A 52 -20.16 35.17 -5.27
C PRO A 52 -21.36 35.48 -6.18
N ALA A 53 -21.44 34.83 -7.35
CA ALA A 53 -22.54 35.01 -8.28
C ALA A 53 -23.86 34.46 -7.73
N ARG A 54 -23.81 33.31 -7.05
CA ARG A 54 -24.98 32.70 -6.40
C ARG A 54 -25.46 33.54 -5.23
N GLU A 55 -24.54 34.05 -4.41
CA GLU A 55 -24.85 34.94 -3.30
C GLU A 55 -25.47 36.26 -3.78
N ALA A 56 -24.88 36.89 -4.79
CA ALA A 56 -25.42 38.10 -5.39
C ALA A 56 -26.83 37.90 -5.98
N ALA A 57 -27.09 36.75 -6.60
CA ALA A 57 -28.42 36.41 -7.13
C ALA A 57 -29.47 36.29 -6.00
N ILE A 58 -29.09 35.83 -4.81
CA ILE A 58 -29.96 35.77 -3.63
C ILE A 58 -30.24 37.20 -3.14
N TRP A 59 -29.22 38.03 -2.97
CA TRP A 59 -29.37 39.41 -2.51
C TRP A 59 -30.16 40.33 -3.46
N THR A 60 -30.08 40.09 -4.77
CA THR A 60 -30.82 40.87 -5.80
C THR A 60 -32.34 40.83 -5.61
N ARG A 61 -32.85 39.88 -4.83
CA ARG A 61 -34.28 39.78 -4.48
C ARG A 61 -34.75 40.93 -3.59
N VAL A 62 -33.88 41.47 -2.72
CA VAL A 62 -34.22 42.50 -1.72
C VAL A 62 -33.46 43.82 -1.90
N ILE A 63 -32.26 43.81 -2.50
CA ILE A 63 -31.46 45.03 -2.69
C ILE A 63 -32.21 46.03 -3.57
N GLY A 64 -32.33 47.27 -3.08
CA GLY A 64 -32.94 48.39 -3.80
C GLY A 64 -34.46 48.31 -3.94
N LYS A 65 -35.13 47.41 -3.21
CA LYS A 65 -36.59 47.22 -3.25
C LYS A 65 -37.20 47.48 -1.89
N VAL A 66 -38.47 47.91 -1.88
CA VAL A 66 -39.27 47.98 -0.65
C VAL A 66 -39.80 46.57 -0.39
N VAL A 67 -39.31 45.94 0.67
CA VAL A 67 -39.63 44.56 1.07
C VAL A 67 -39.97 44.52 2.55
N GLU A 68 -40.66 43.47 2.99
CA GLU A 68 -40.94 43.28 4.41
C GLU A 68 -39.68 42.81 5.14
N LEU A 69 -39.65 43.00 6.47
CA LEU A 69 -38.52 42.54 7.28
C LEU A 69 -38.31 41.02 7.17
N GLY A 70 -39.40 40.26 7.04
CA GLY A 70 -39.35 38.79 6.87
C GLY A 70 -38.58 38.38 5.61
N ASP A 71 -38.75 39.08 4.50
CA ASP A 71 -38.06 38.80 3.23
C ASP A 71 -36.53 38.92 3.37
N VAL A 72 -36.08 39.87 4.20
CA VAL A 72 -34.64 40.08 4.47
C VAL A 72 -34.08 38.94 5.30
N ASP A 73 -34.84 38.44 6.27
CA ASP A 73 -34.42 37.32 7.12
C ASP A 73 -34.37 36.00 6.33
N GLU A 74 -35.31 35.78 5.41
CA GLU A 74 -35.27 34.64 4.48
C GLU A 74 -34.03 34.68 3.58
N VAL A 75 -33.72 35.83 2.97
CA VAL A 75 -32.52 36.01 2.15
C VAL A 75 -31.24 35.73 2.95
N LYS A 76 -31.14 36.22 4.18
CA LYS A 76 -29.98 35.92 5.06
C LYS A 76 -29.88 34.43 5.37
N ALA A 77 -31.00 33.76 5.62
CA ALA A 77 -31.03 32.33 5.87
C ALA A 77 -30.57 31.53 4.64
N GLU A 78 -30.97 31.94 3.44
CA GLU A 78 -30.52 31.33 2.18
C GLU A 78 -29.01 31.52 1.94
N VAL A 79 -28.49 32.73 2.17
CA VAL A 79 -27.04 33.01 2.05
C VAL A 79 -26.25 32.17 3.05
N LYS A 80 -26.70 32.12 4.31
CA LYS A 80 -26.05 31.27 5.32
C LYS A 80 -26.07 29.79 4.92
N ALA A 81 -27.19 29.28 4.40
CA ALA A 81 -27.28 27.90 3.93
C ALA A 81 -26.31 27.62 2.76
N LEU A 82 -26.11 28.62 1.88
CA LEU A 82 -25.14 28.56 0.79
C LEU A 82 -23.68 28.51 1.31
N GLU A 83 -23.34 29.35 2.29
CA GLU A 83 -22.03 29.35 2.95
C GLU A 83 -21.78 28.03 3.71
N ASP A 84 -22.77 27.55 4.47
CA ASP A 84 -22.69 26.28 5.20
C ASP A 84 -22.47 25.10 4.23
N ALA A 85 -23.12 25.12 3.05
CA ALA A 85 -22.91 24.12 2.02
C ALA A 85 -21.48 24.16 1.46
N HIS A 86 -20.90 25.35 1.26
CA HIS A 86 -19.49 25.49 0.90
C HIS A 86 -18.57 24.98 2.00
N GLY A 87 -18.84 25.34 3.27
CA GLY A 87 -18.10 24.86 4.43
C GLY A 87 -18.04 23.34 4.50
N ARG A 88 -19.16 22.65 4.28
CA ARG A 88 -19.18 21.17 4.23
C ARG A 88 -18.28 20.57 3.16
N LEU A 89 -18.12 21.24 2.01
CA LEU A 89 -17.20 20.80 0.95
C LEU A 89 -15.74 20.96 1.40
N VAL A 90 -15.42 22.08 2.04
CA VAL A 90 -14.09 22.31 2.62
C VAL A 90 -13.77 21.24 3.65
N ASP A 91 -14.66 21.00 4.62
CA ASP A 91 -14.48 19.97 5.64
C ASP A 91 -14.31 18.57 5.02
N ALA A 92 -15.03 18.28 3.93
CA ALA A 92 -14.89 17.01 3.20
C ALA A 92 -13.50 16.89 2.54
N GLY A 93 -12.99 17.98 1.96
CA GLY A 93 -11.63 18.04 1.41
C GLY A 93 -10.56 17.83 2.49
N GLU A 94 -10.72 18.45 3.66
CA GLU A 94 -9.79 18.26 4.79
C GLU A 94 -9.81 16.81 5.30
N ARG A 95 -11.00 16.20 5.43
CA ARG A 95 -11.12 14.77 5.79
C ARG A 95 -10.44 13.88 4.76
N ALA A 96 -10.62 14.14 3.46
CA ALA A 96 -9.97 13.38 2.39
C ALA A 96 -8.43 13.51 2.48
N ALA A 97 -7.91 14.71 2.73
CA ALA A 97 -6.48 14.94 2.92
C ALA A 97 -5.93 14.18 4.14
N HIS A 98 -6.64 14.19 5.26
CA HIS A 98 -6.25 13.43 6.46
C HIS A 98 -6.26 11.91 6.20
N ILE A 99 -7.27 11.40 5.50
CA ILE A 99 -7.34 9.98 5.09
C ILE A 99 -6.13 9.62 4.22
N LEU A 100 -5.82 10.44 3.22
CA LEU A 100 -4.65 10.22 2.35
C LEU A 100 -3.34 10.20 3.15
N ALA A 101 -3.15 11.16 4.05
CA ALA A 101 -1.96 11.22 4.90
C ALA A 101 -1.80 9.95 5.76
N ARG A 102 -2.88 9.49 6.39
CA ARG A 102 -2.89 8.23 7.16
C ARG A 102 -2.54 7.04 6.27
N LEU A 103 -3.15 6.91 5.10
CA LEU A 103 -2.91 5.79 4.18
C LEU A 103 -1.47 5.79 3.63
N LYS A 104 -0.86 6.96 3.43
CA LYS A 104 0.57 7.06 3.05
C LYS A 104 1.50 6.55 4.16
N THR A 105 1.20 6.86 5.41
CA THR A 105 1.94 6.30 6.57
C THR A 105 1.78 4.78 6.65
N GLU A 106 0.56 4.27 6.46
CA GLU A 106 0.31 2.82 6.44
C GLU A 106 1.00 2.13 5.26
N LEU A 107 1.06 2.77 4.09
CA LEU A 107 1.79 2.27 2.93
C LEU A 107 3.29 2.13 3.22
N ALA A 108 3.90 3.13 3.87
CA ALA A 108 5.30 3.06 4.27
C ALA A 108 5.57 1.87 5.21
N ALA A 109 4.66 1.61 6.16
CA ALA A 109 4.74 0.42 7.01
C ALA A 109 4.64 -0.90 6.22
N CYS A 110 3.74 -0.98 5.23
CA CYS A 110 3.64 -2.15 4.35
C CYS A 110 4.90 -2.36 3.50
N VAL A 111 5.52 -1.29 3.00
CA VAL A 111 6.78 -1.34 2.25
C VAL A 111 7.88 -1.95 3.12
N GLU A 112 8.05 -1.45 4.34
CA GLU A 112 9.07 -1.98 5.26
C GLU A 112 8.77 -3.43 5.67
N ALA A 113 7.51 -3.79 5.87
CA ALA A 113 7.12 -5.17 6.15
C ALA A 113 7.47 -6.13 5.00
N HIS A 114 7.18 -5.75 3.76
CA HIS A 114 7.57 -6.53 2.57
C HIS A 114 9.09 -6.64 2.46
N ARG A 115 9.82 -5.54 2.63
CA ARG A 115 11.29 -5.53 2.60
C ARG A 115 11.90 -6.46 3.64
N GLN A 116 11.37 -6.48 4.85
CA GLN A 116 11.80 -7.40 5.92
C GLN A 116 11.45 -8.85 5.59
N ALA A 117 10.27 -9.12 5.03
CA ALA A 117 9.89 -10.47 4.60
C ALA A 117 10.81 -11.01 3.50
N THR A 118 11.15 -10.17 2.52
CA THR A 118 12.10 -10.49 1.44
C THR A 118 13.48 -10.82 2.00
N ARG A 119 14.06 -9.94 2.84
CA ARG A 119 15.36 -10.22 3.49
C ARG A 119 15.35 -11.53 4.28
N ASN A 120 14.26 -11.80 4.98
CA ASN A 120 14.11 -13.03 5.75
C ASN A 120 13.95 -14.27 4.87
N LYS A 121 13.32 -14.17 3.70
CA LYS A 121 13.28 -15.24 2.70
C LYS A 121 14.67 -15.50 2.14
N ASP A 122 15.39 -14.45 1.74
CA ASP A 122 16.68 -14.55 1.06
C ASP A 122 17.73 -15.25 1.93
N LYS A 123 17.74 -15.00 3.25
CA LYS A 123 18.59 -15.75 4.20
C LYS A 123 18.40 -17.27 4.12
N TYR A 124 17.17 -17.73 3.93
CA TYR A 124 16.85 -19.16 3.84
C TYR A 124 17.11 -19.73 2.45
N VAL A 125 17.08 -18.88 1.42
CA VAL A 125 17.53 -19.27 0.08
C VAL A 125 19.02 -19.58 0.12
N VAL A 126 19.83 -18.65 0.66
CA VAL A 126 21.28 -18.83 0.83
C VAL A 126 21.59 -20.09 1.64
N LEU A 127 21.00 -20.24 2.83
CA LEU A 127 21.21 -21.44 3.66
C LEU A 127 20.84 -22.74 2.92
N ARG A 128 19.75 -22.73 2.15
CA ARG A 128 19.35 -23.91 1.37
C ARG A 128 20.38 -24.22 0.29
N ASP A 129 20.89 -23.19 -0.40
CA ASP A 129 21.86 -23.37 -1.48
C ASP A 129 23.21 -23.88 -0.95
N GLU A 130 23.67 -23.35 0.19
CA GLU A 130 24.85 -23.85 0.91
C GLU A 130 24.70 -25.33 1.29
N MET A 131 23.57 -25.72 1.91
CA MET A 131 23.32 -27.12 2.27
C MET A 131 23.23 -28.07 1.07
N VAL A 132 22.73 -27.59 -0.07
CA VAL A 132 22.68 -28.38 -1.31
C VAL A 132 24.10 -28.59 -1.84
N ALA A 133 24.93 -27.54 -1.83
CA ALA A 133 26.32 -27.63 -2.26
C ALA A 133 27.15 -28.58 -1.38
N GLU A 134 27.00 -28.48 -0.05
CA GLU A 134 27.64 -29.41 0.91
C GLU A 134 27.21 -30.86 0.66
N TRP A 135 25.90 -31.10 0.50
CA TRP A 135 25.40 -32.45 0.23
C TRP A 135 25.91 -33.01 -1.11
N GLN A 136 26.00 -32.18 -2.15
CA GLN A 136 26.56 -32.61 -3.43
C GLN A 136 28.04 -32.98 -3.29
N ALA A 137 28.84 -32.16 -2.59
CA ALA A 137 30.24 -32.46 -2.33
C ALA A 137 30.44 -33.76 -1.54
N GLU A 138 29.56 -34.05 -0.57
CA GLU A 138 29.59 -35.34 0.15
C GLU A 138 29.24 -36.53 -0.72
N VAL A 139 28.31 -36.37 -1.67
CA VAL A 139 27.95 -37.41 -2.64
C VAL A 139 29.11 -37.66 -3.59
N ASP A 140 29.67 -36.62 -4.18
CA ASP A 140 30.81 -36.70 -5.10
C ASP A 140 32.01 -37.38 -4.42
N ALA A 141 32.33 -36.99 -3.18
CA ALA A 141 33.41 -37.62 -2.40
C ALA A 141 33.15 -39.09 -2.07
N LYS A 142 31.88 -39.50 -1.86
CA LYS A 142 31.54 -40.92 -1.65
C LYS A 142 31.71 -41.72 -2.95
N GLU A 143 31.27 -41.17 -4.07
CA GLU A 143 31.44 -41.81 -5.37
C GLU A 143 32.93 -41.99 -5.71
N GLU A 144 33.77 -40.97 -5.46
CA GLU A 144 35.23 -41.07 -5.63
C GLU A 144 35.85 -42.17 -4.76
N ASN A 145 35.49 -42.23 -3.47
CA ASN A 145 35.99 -43.27 -2.56
C ASN A 145 35.55 -44.68 -2.99
N GLU A 146 34.29 -44.87 -3.40
CA GLU A 146 33.79 -46.16 -3.89
C GLU A 146 34.56 -46.63 -5.13
N VAL A 147 34.88 -45.70 -6.04
CA VAL A 147 35.70 -45.97 -7.22
C VAL A 147 37.12 -46.37 -6.81
N GLU A 148 37.77 -45.62 -5.92
CA GLU A 148 39.11 -45.95 -5.42
C GLU A 148 39.18 -47.32 -4.75
N ASP A 149 38.18 -47.67 -3.92
CA ASP A 149 38.08 -48.96 -3.24
C ASP A 149 37.94 -50.14 -4.23
N LEU A 150 37.13 -49.96 -5.29
CA LEU A 150 37.00 -50.95 -6.37
C LEU A 150 38.33 -51.19 -7.09
N PHE A 151 39.14 -50.15 -7.32
CA PHE A 151 40.45 -50.26 -7.97
C PHE A 151 41.54 -50.79 -7.02
N ALA A 152 41.51 -50.45 -5.74
CA ALA A 152 42.45 -50.95 -4.73
C ALA A 152 42.28 -52.45 -4.48
N THR A 153 41.03 -52.93 -4.43
CA THR A 153 40.71 -54.35 -4.18
C THR A 153 41.12 -55.25 -5.36
N ARG A 154 41.08 -54.73 -6.60
CA ARG A 154 41.49 -55.46 -7.81
C ARG A 154 43.00 -55.67 -7.91
N ARG A 155 43.81 -54.74 -7.38
CA ARG A 155 45.28 -54.87 -7.32
C ARG A 155 45.76 -55.89 -6.28
N ARG A 156 44.98 -56.15 -5.24
CA ARG A 156 45.38 -57.06 -4.13
C ARG A 156 45.20 -58.56 -4.43
N LYS A 157 44.47 -58.93 -5.49
CA LYS A 157 44.20 -60.35 -5.87
C LYS A 157 45.15 -60.91 -6.95
N VAL A 158 46.11 -60.13 -7.45
CA VAL A 158 47.05 -60.53 -8.51
C VAL A 158 48.49 -60.59 -8.00
N GLY A 159 48.68 -60.76 -6.69
CA GLY A 159 49.97 -60.99 -6.03
C GLY A 159 49.99 -62.34 -5.35
#